data_AF-A0A1I4IH44-F1
#
_entry.id   AF-A0A1I4IH44-F1
#
_cell.length_a   1.000
_cell.length_b   1.000
_cell.length_c   1.000
_cell.angle_alpha   90.00
_cell.angle_beta   90.00
_cell.angle_gamma   90.00
#
_symmetry.space_group_name_H-M   'P 1'
#
loop_
_entity.id
_entity.type
_entity.pdbx_description
1 polymer ?
#
loop_
_entity_poly.entity_id
_entity_poly.type
_entity_poly.pdbx_seq_one_letter_code
_entity_poly.pdbx_strand_id
1 'polypeptide(L)'
;MEMNNNTWSKTYGKLVDILKELGYQEDFGRLIAKNLGSEKTMVRMIAYLENVRPKRAEDMVDEMLAIMEDRKRWIDKKESEI
;
A
#
# COMPACT_ATOMS: atom_id res chain seq x y z
N MET A 1 -5.21 -10.11 15.14
CA MET A 1 -5.85 -10.52 13.87
C MET A 1 -4.86 -11.42 13.16
N GLU A 2 -5.14 -12.72 13.07
CA GLU A 2 -4.34 -13.60 12.22
C GLU A 2 -4.52 -13.16 10.77
N MET A 3 -3.42 -12.76 10.13
CA MET A 3 -3.39 -12.50 8.69
C MET A 3 -3.65 -13.83 7.98
N ASN A 4 -4.72 -13.89 7.21
CA ASN A 4 -4.96 -15.02 6.33
C ASN A 4 -3.92 -14.94 5.19
N ASN A 5 -2.85 -15.74 5.27
CA ASN A 5 -1.68 -15.70 4.38
C ASN A 5 -2.05 -15.71 2.88
N ASN A 6 -3.20 -16.27 2.53
CA ASN A 6 -3.71 -16.31 1.16
C ASN A 6 -4.13 -14.92 0.65
N THR A 7 -4.80 -14.11 1.46
CA THR A 7 -5.30 -12.79 1.03
C THR A 7 -4.17 -11.78 0.92
N TRP A 8 -3.21 -11.81 1.85
CA TRP A 8 -2.02 -10.96 1.76
C TRP A 8 -1.23 -11.23 0.48
N SER A 9 -1.00 -12.51 0.15
CA SER A 9 -0.29 -12.90 -1.08
C SER A 9 -1.00 -12.40 -2.34
N LYS A 10 -2.34 -12.51 -2.40
CA LYS A 10 -3.14 -12.00 -3.52
C LYS A 10 -3.06 -10.49 -3.65
N THR A 11 -3.25 -9.75 -2.57
CA THR A 11 -3.22 -8.29 -2.58
C THR A 11 -1.82 -7.76 -2.88
N TYR A 12 -0.79 -8.43 -2.35
CA TYR A 12 0.61 -8.15 -2.65
C TYR A 12 0.90 -8.31 -4.15
N GLY A 13 0.52 -9.46 -4.73
CA GLY A 13 0.69 -9.72 -6.16
C GLY A 13 -0.01 -8.66 -7.02
N LYS A 14 -1.29 -8.38 -6.72
CA LYS A 14 -2.07 -7.37 -7.44
C LYS A 14 -1.41 -5.99 -7.44
N LEU A 15 -0.90 -5.54 -6.29
CA LEU A 15 -0.22 -4.24 -6.19
C LEU A 15 1.05 -4.19 -7.06
N VAL A 16 1.85 -5.27 -7.02
CA VAL A 16 3.07 -5.38 -7.83
C VAL A 16 2.74 -5.38 -9.32
N ASP A 17 1.70 -6.12 -9.73
CA ASP A 17 1.27 -6.20 -11.12
C ASP A 17 0.78 -4.86 -11.66
N ILE A 18 -0.01 -4.10 -10.89
CA ILE A 18 -0.46 -2.75 -11.30
C ILE A 18 0.73 -1.81 -11.51
N LEU A 19 1.73 -1.84 -10.63
CA LEU A 19 2.90 -0.98 -10.80
C LEU A 19 3.73 -1.36 -12.04
N LYS A 20 3.79 -2.65 -12.37
CA LYS A 20 4.38 -3.13 -13.63
C LYS A 20 3.59 -2.64 -14.85
N GLU A 21 2.26 -2.68 -14.78
CA GLU A 21 1.38 -2.14 -15.84
C GLU A 21 1.56 -0.62 -16.02
N LEU A 22 1.88 0.10 -14.95
CA LEU A 22 2.22 1.52 -15.00
C LEU A 22 3.66 1.80 -15.48
N GLY A 23 4.42 0.77 -15.84
CA GLY A 23 5.77 0.87 -16.41
C GLY A 23 6.91 0.82 -15.40
N TYR A 24 6.63 0.47 -14.14
CA TYR A 24 7.65 0.42 -13.09
C TYR A 24 8.24 -0.97 -12.93
N GLN A 25 9.48 -1.03 -12.44
CA GLN A 25 10.14 -2.29 -12.13
C GLN A 25 9.44 -3.03 -10.98
N GLU A 26 9.48 -4.36 -11.02
CA GLU A 26 8.86 -5.20 -10.00
C GLU A 26 9.35 -4.87 -8.59
N ASP A 27 10.65 -4.62 -8.43
CA ASP A 27 11.27 -4.28 -7.14
C ASP A 27 10.66 -3.02 -6.51
N PHE A 28 10.27 -2.04 -7.32
CA PHE A 28 9.57 -0.86 -6.82
C PHE A 28 8.23 -1.23 -6.19
N GLY A 29 7.42 -2.05 -6.87
CA GLY A 29 6.16 -2.53 -6.30
C GLY A 29 6.34 -3.39 -5.05
N ARG A 30 7.38 -4.22 -5.01
CA ARG A 30 7.72 -5.01 -3.82
C ARG A 30 8.11 -4.12 -2.65
N LEU A 31 8.81 -3.02 -2.88
CA LEU A 31 9.17 -2.04 -1.85
C LEU A 31 7.95 -1.29 -1.32
N ILE A 32 7.06 -0.81 -2.21
CA ILE A 32 5.81 -0.16 -1.81
C ILE A 32 4.96 -1.10 -0.92
N ALA A 33 4.78 -2.35 -1.35
CA ALA A 33 4.01 -3.34 -0.60
C ALA A 33 4.59 -3.63 0.80
N LYS A 34 5.92 -3.74 0.90
CA LYS A 34 6.62 -3.95 2.18
C LYS A 34 6.44 -2.78 3.13
N ASN A 35 6.54 -1.54 2.64
CA ASN A 35 6.34 -0.33 3.46
C ASN A 35 4.91 -0.19 3.97
N LEU A 36 3.92 -0.50 3.14
CA LEU A 36 2.51 -0.47 3.54
C LEU A 36 2.22 -1.47 4.67
N GLY A 37 2.85 -2.65 4.63
CA GLY A 37 2.96 -3.57 5.76
C GLY A 37 1.64 -4.15 6.27
N SER A 38 0.53 -4.04 5.52
CA SER A 38 -0.74 -4.71 5.81
C SER A 38 -1.61 -4.81 4.56
N GLU A 39 -2.53 -5.78 4.52
CA GLU A 39 -3.49 -5.89 3.42
C GLU A 39 -4.35 -4.63 3.28
N LYS A 40 -4.83 -4.08 4.40
CA LYS A 40 -5.70 -2.88 4.41
C LYS A 40 -5.03 -1.68 3.75
N THR A 41 -3.75 -1.45 4.03
CA THR A 41 -2.99 -0.34 3.44
C THR A 41 -2.64 -0.61 1.97
N MET A 42 -2.37 -1.87 1.58
CA MET A 42 -2.19 -2.24 0.16
C MET A 42 -3.47 -2.05 -0.66
N VAL A 43 -4.65 -2.39 -0.11
CA VAL A 43 -5.94 -2.16 -0.79
C VAL A 43 -6.17 -0.67 -1.07
N ARG A 44 -5.84 0.21 -0.11
CA ARG A 44 -5.90 1.66 -0.32
C ARG A 44 -4.98 2.12 -1.45
N MET A 45 -3.74 1.61 -1.46
CA MET A 45 -2.77 1.95 -2.50
C MET A 45 -3.24 1.46 -3.89
N ILE A 46 -3.78 0.24 -3.98
CA ILE A 46 -4.36 -0.30 -5.22
C ILE A 46 -5.48 0.61 -5.73
N ALA A 47 -6.41 1.00 -4.85
CA ALA A 47 -7.50 1.90 -5.23
C ALA A 47 -6.98 3.25 -5.74
N TYR A 48 -5.95 3.83 -5.11
CA TYR A 48 -5.31 5.04 -5.60
C TYR A 48 -4.71 4.84 -7.01
N LEU A 49 -3.91 3.79 -7.22
CA LEU A 49 -3.25 3.53 -8.50
C LEU A 49 -4.25 3.30 -9.64
N GLU A 50 -5.34 2.57 -9.38
CA GLU A 50 -6.38 2.28 -10.38
C GLU A 50 -7.17 3.53 -10.78
N ASN A 51 -7.44 4.44 -9.83
CA ASN A 51 -8.25 5.65 -10.06
C ASN A 51 -7.43 6.84 -10.56
N VAL A 52 -6.27 7.09 -9.96
CA VAL A 52 -5.44 8.27 -10.24
C VAL A 52 -4.48 8.01 -11.39
N ARG A 53 -4.01 6.76 -11.56
CA ARG A 53 -3.00 6.36 -12.57
C ARG A 53 -1.82 7.35 -12.63
N PRO A 54 -1.12 7.58 -11.52
CA PRO A 54 -0.04 8.55 -11.45
C PRO A 54 1.10 8.17 -12.41
N LYS A 55 1.74 9.20 -12.98
CA LYS A 55 2.83 9.02 -13.95
C LYS A 55 4.21 9.08 -13.31
N ARG A 56 4.32 9.68 -12.12
CA ARG A 56 5.59 9.90 -11.43
C ARG A 56 5.69 8.97 -10.24
N ALA A 57 6.89 8.48 -9.97
CA ALA A 57 7.15 7.65 -8.80
C ALA A 57 6.90 8.44 -7.51
N GLU A 58 7.19 9.74 -7.54
CA GLU A 58 7.03 10.66 -6.42
C GLU A 58 5.56 10.71 -5.95
N ASP A 59 4.60 10.85 -6.87
CA ASP A 59 3.16 10.87 -6.53
C ASP A 59 2.73 9.55 -5.85
N MET A 60 3.29 8.41 -6.28
CA MET A 60 3.03 7.10 -5.69
C MET A 60 3.66 6.95 -4.30
N VAL A 61 4.87 7.46 -4.12
CA VAL A 61 5.58 7.43 -2.83
C VAL A 61 4.88 8.35 -1.83
N ASP A 62 4.44 9.53 -2.27
CA ASP A 62 3.71 10.48 -1.43
C ASP A 62 2.39 9.88 -0.93
N GLU A 63 1.62 9.22 -1.81
CA GLU A 63 0.40 8.52 -1.39
C GLU A 63 0.71 7.37 -0.42
N MET A 64 1.75 6.58 -0.69
CA MET A 64 2.17 5.50 0.23
C MET A 64 2.47 6.06 1.62
N LEU A 65 3.20 7.17 1.70
CA LEU A 65 3.53 7.85 2.97
C LEU A 65 2.27 8.39 3.66
N ALA A 66 1.33 8.97 2.92
CA ALA A 66 0.05 9.43 3.46
C ALA A 66 -0.77 8.27 4.06
N ILE A 67 -0.85 7.14 3.37
CA ILE A 67 -1.53 5.93 3.86
C ILE A 67 -0.85 5.40 5.13
N MET A 68 0.48 5.41 5.20
CA MET A 68 1.25 4.99 6.38
C MET A 68 1.02 5.95 7.57
N GLU A 69 0.99 7.25 7.32
CA GLU A 69 0.72 8.25 8.36
C GLU A 69 -0.69 8.09 8.94
N ASP A 70 -1.70 7.88 8.10
CA ASP A 70 -3.07 7.60 8.56
C ASP A 70 -3.14 6.35 9.44
N ARG A 71 -2.43 5.28 9.05
CA ARG A 71 -2.34 4.05 9.86
C ARG A 71 -1.73 4.37 11.22
N LYS A 72 -0.65 5.15 11.26
CA LYS A 72 0.01 5.55 12.50
C LYS A 72 -0.93 6.36 13.39
N ARG A 73 -1.58 7.40 12.86
CA ARG A 73 -2.55 8.24 13.60
C ARG A 73 -3.70 7.41 14.19
N TRP A 74 -4.18 6.40 13.47
CA TRP A 74 -5.23 5.50 13.97
C TRP A 74 -4.75 4.62 15.15
N ILE A 75 -3.52 4.10 15.08
CA ILE A 75 -2.91 3.33 16.17
C ILE A 75 -2.68 4.23 17.39
N ASP A 76 -2.03 5.38 17.19
CA ASP A 76 -1.72 6.33 18.27
C ASP A 76 -3.00 6.77 19.00
N LYS A 77 -4.10 7.02 18.27
CA LYS A 77 -5.41 7.33 18.86
C LYS A 77 -5.96 6.18 19.70
N LYS A 78 -5.87 4.94 19.21
CA LYS A 78 -6.36 3.75 19.91
C LYS A 78 -5.57 3.49 21.20
N GLU A 79 -4.28 3.78 21.21
CA GLU A 79 -3.43 3.67 22.40
C GLU A 79 -3.70 4.79 23.41
N SER A 80 -4.02 6.01 22.95
CA SER A 80 -4.37 7.14 23.83
C SER A 80 -5.76 7.04 24.50
N GLU A 81 -6.61 6.14 24.01
CA GLU A 81 -7.96 5.88 24.55
C GLU A 81 -7.95 4.80 25.67
N ILE A 82 -6.77 4.26 26.01
CA ILE A 82 -6.53 3.25 27.07
C ILE A 82 -6.05 3.93 28.35
#